data_AF-A0A3N1A729-F1
#
_entry.id   AF-A0A3N1A729-F1
#
_cell.length_a   1.000
_cell.length_b   1.000
_cell.length_c   1.000
_cell.angle_alpha   90.00
_cell.angle_beta   90.00
_cell.angle_gamma   90.00
#
_symmetry.space_group_name_H-M   'P 1'
#
loop_
_entity.id
_entity.type
_entity.pdbx_description
1 polymer ?
#
loop_
_entity_poly.entity_id
_entity_poly.type
_entity_poly.pdbx_seq_one_letter_code
_entity_poly.pdbx_strand_id
1 'polypeptide(L)'
;MTQTSTPGRRFYRLRTPTTDGGRGTAVSVRVDTDRPDPYPLYVAIGSGRRRVYLTPGEAWALWRCLSEAVASLGDPPDHIRTTIHPTGR
;
A
#
# COMPACT_ATOMS: atom_id res chain seq x y z
N MET A 1 33.83 -1.83 8.07
CA MET A 1 32.75 -1.79 7.05
C MET A 1 31.51 -1.22 7.72
N THR A 2 31.22 0.06 7.50
CA THR A 2 30.14 0.80 8.15
C THR A 2 28.83 0.54 7.40
N GLN A 3 27.87 -0.08 8.08
CA GLN A 3 26.56 -0.42 7.54
C GLN A 3 25.69 0.86 7.56
N THR A 4 25.49 1.49 6.40
CA THR A 4 24.56 2.61 6.24
C THR A 4 23.13 2.08 6.27
N SER A 5 22.50 2.12 7.44
CA SER A 5 21.05 1.96 7.57
C SER A 5 20.36 3.17 6.94
N THR A 6 19.93 3.05 5.68
CA THR A 6 19.02 4.00 5.04
C THR A 6 17.78 4.16 5.93
N PRO A 7 17.28 5.38 6.20
CA PRO A 7 16.02 5.58 6.92
C PRO A 7 14.96 4.64 6.36
N GLY A 8 14.40 3.79 7.24
CA GLY A 8 13.64 2.61 6.83
C GLY A 8 12.42 3.00 5.99
N ARG A 9 12.50 2.77 4.67
CA ARG A 9 11.35 2.88 3.77
C ARG A 9 10.23 2.00 4.29
N ARG A 10 9.05 2.57 4.50
CA ARG A 10 7.87 1.82 4.96
C ARG A 10 7.09 1.31 3.75
N PHE A 11 6.73 0.04 3.80
CA PHE A 11 5.97 -0.65 2.75
C PHE A 11 4.71 -1.27 3.35
N TYR A 12 3.55 -0.97 2.77
CA TYR A 12 2.28 -1.61 3.12
C TYR A 12 1.80 -2.36 1.89
N ARG A 13 1.46 -3.66 1.98
CA ARG A 13 1.05 -4.47 0.82
C ARG A 13 -0.36 -5.02 1.02
N LEU A 14 -1.23 -4.75 0.06
CA LEU A 14 -2.54 -5.37 -0.09
C LEU A 14 -2.49 -6.38 -1.24
N ARG A 15 -3.10 -7.56 -1.05
CA ARG A 15 -3.35 -8.51 -2.14
C ARG A 15 -4.86 -8.61 -2.31
N THR A 16 -5.38 -8.19 -3.46
CA THR A 16 -6.77 -8.46 -3.83
C THR A 16 -6.84 -9.85 -4.46
N PRO A 17 -7.65 -10.79 -3.93
CA PRO A 17 -7.86 -12.07 -4.60
C PRO A 17 -8.54 -11.83 -5.95
N THR A 18 -8.08 -12.53 -6.99
CA THR A 18 -8.81 -12.60 -8.27
C THR A 18 -9.79 -13.75 -8.19
N THR A 19 -10.99 -13.59 -8.77
CA THR A 19 -12.09 -14.58 -8.75
C THR A 19 -11.73 -15.95 -9.34
N ASP A 20 -10.68 -16.05 -10.16
CA ASP A 20 -10.33 -17.28 -10.91
C ASP A 20 -9.10 -18.03 -10.39
N GLY A 21 -8.80 -17.96 -9.08
CA GLY A 21 -7.67 -18.71 -8.50
C GLY A 21 -6.27 -18.27 -8.95
N GLY A 22 -6.17 -17.18 -9.71
CA GLY A 22 -4.91 -16.57 -10.11
C GLY A 22 -4.19 -15.85 -8.97
N ARG A 23 -2.88 -15.59 -9.14
CA ARG A 23 -2.13 -14.70 -8.25
C ARG A 23 -2.73 -13.28 -8.35
N GLY A 24 -3.46 -12.88 -7.32
CA GLY A 24 -4.05 -11.54 -7.17
C GLY A 24 -3.08 -10.40 -7.49
N THR A 25 -3.61 -9.26 -7.96
CA THR A 25 -2.80 -8.08 -8.22
C THR A 25 -2.19 -7.58 -6.92
N ALA A 26 -0.86 -7.57 -6.85
CA ALA A 26 -0.16 -7.04 -5.70
C ALA A 26 -0.20 -5.51 -5.73
N VAL A 27 -0.80 -4.90 -4.72
CA VAL A 27 -0.80 -3.45 -4.52
C VAL A 27 0.02 -3.14 -3.28
N SER A 28 0.88 -2.13 -3.32
CA SER A 28 1.63 -1.70 -2.12
C SER A 28 1.78 -0.19 -2.04
N VAL A 29 1.60 0.39 -0.86
CA VAL A 29 1.89 1.79 -0.57
C VAL A 29 3.34 1.91 -0.09
N ARG A 30 4.04 2.91 -0.62
CA ARG A 30 5.42 3.23 -0.25
C ARG A 30 5.50 4.68 0.17
N VAL A 31 6.21 4.90 1.27
CA VAL A 31 6.53 6.23 1.79
C VAL A 31 8.03 6.45 1.65
N ASP A 32 8.40 7.51 0.95
CA ASP A 32 9.77 7.94 0.76
C ASP A 32 9.94 9.33 1.39
N THR A 33 10.33 9.34 2.67
CA THR A 33 10.49 10.58 3.47
C THR A 33 11.71 11.40 3.06
N ASP A 34 12.64 10.79 2.33
CA ASP A 34 13.89 11.42 1.88
C ASP A 34 13.75 12.05 0.49
N ARG A 35 12.58 11.88 -0.16
CA ARG A 35 12.31 12.42 -1.49
C ARG A 35 11.84 13.88 -1.39
N PRO A 36 12.42 14.80 -2.18
CA PRO A 36 11.92 16.16 -2.25
C PRO A 36 10.47 16.18 -2.78
N ASP A 37 9.65 16.97 -2.09
CA ASP A 37 8.23 17.31 -2.31
C ASP A 37 7.91 17.62 -3.80
N PRO A 38 6.68 17.38 -4.32
CA PRO A 38 5.41 17.31 -3.59
C PRO A 38 4.88 15.89 -3.28
N TYR A 39 5.54 14.83 -3.76
CA TYR A 39 4.98 13.47 -3.77
C TYR A 39 5.80 12.45 -2.96
N PRO A 40 5.74 12.48 -1.62
CA PRO A 40 6.47 11.55 -0.75
C PRO A 40 5.82 10.16 -0.68
N LEU A 41 4.61 9.97 -1.23
CA LEU A 41 3.91 8.69 -1.27
C LEU A 41 3.72 8.18 -2.70
N TYR A 42 3.73 6.86 -2.86
CA TYR A 42 3.16 6.24 -4.05
C TYR A 42 2.53 4.88 -3.80
N VAL A 43 1.49 4.59 -4.57
CA VAL A 43 0.85 3.27 -4.69
C VAL A 43 1.49 2.54 -5.86
N ALA A 44 2.06 1.38 -5.61
CA ALA A 44 2.66 0.49 -6.59
C ALA A 44 1.71 -0.69 -6.88
N ILE A 45 1.39 -0.92 -8.15
CA ILE A 45 0.41 -1.92 -8.60
C ILE A 45 1.11 -2.97 -9.48
N GLY A 46 0.72 -4.23 -9.34
CA GLY A 46 1.25 -5.34 -10.12
C GLY A 46 2.74 -5.54 -9.89
N SER A 47 3.16 -5.55 -8.62
CA SER A 47 4.58 -5.62 -8.23
C SER A 47 5.40 -4.42 -8.71
N GLY A 48 4.77 -3.24 -8.82
CA GLY A 48 5.42 -1.98 -9.18
C GLY A 48 5.50 -1.67 -10.67
N ARG A 49 4.78 -2.44 -11.50
CA ARG A 49 4.59 -2.17 -12.95
C ARG A 49 3.90 -0.83 -13.20
N ARG A 50 2.98 -0.43 -12.32
CA ARG A 50 2.34 0.90 -12.35
C ARG A 50 2.53 1.59 -11.00
N ARG A 51 2.77 2.90 -11.04
CA ARG A 51 2.94 3.74 -9.83
C ARG A 51 2.01 4.94 -9.91
N VAL A 52 1.34 5.24 -8.80
CA VAL A 52 0.54 6.46 -8.62
C VAL A 52 1.16 7.24 -7.48
N TYR A 53 1.70 8.41 -7.78
CA TYR A 53 2.33 9.29 -6.80
C TYR A 53 1.28 10.21 -6.17
N LEU A 54 1.39 10.45 -4.87
CA LEU A 54 0.41 11.23 -4.10
C LEU A 54 1.12 12.22 -3.18
N THR A 55 0.60 13.44 -3.17
CA THR A 55 0.89 14.41 -2.10
C THR A 55 0.25 13.92 -0.79
N PRO A 56 0.67 14.45 0.37
CA PRO A 56 0.00 14.14 1.64
C PRO A 56 -1.51 14.45 1.62
N GLY A 57 -1.91 15.55 0.97
CA GLY A 57 -3.32 15.96 0.84
C GLY A 57 -4.14 14.98 0.00
N GLU A 58 -3.62 14.57 -1.16
CA GLU A 58 -4.27 13.58 -2.02
C GLU A 58 -4.38 12.20 -1.34
N ALA A 59 -3.37 11.82 -0.54
CA ALA A 59 -3.39 10.59 0.23
C ALA A 59 -4.51 10.59 1.28
N TRP A 60 -4.70 11.69 2.01
CA TRP A 60 -5.80 11.85 2.97
C TRP A 60 -7.17 11.86 2.28
N ALA A 61 -7.30 12.56 1.15
CA ALA A 61 -8.53 12.57 0.36
C ALA A 61 -8.90 11.15 -0.10
N LEU A 62 -7.93 10.42 -0.65
CA LEU A 62 -8.13 9.02 -1.06
C LEU A 62 -8.55 8.13 0.11
N TRP A 63 -7.90 8.27 1.28
CA TRP A 63 -8.28 7.52 2.47
C TRP A 63 -9.72 7.81 2.91
N ARG A 64 -10.14 9.08 2.93
CA ARG A 64 -11.53 9.46 3.27
C ARG A 64 -12.50 8.86 2.27
N CYS A 65 -12.28 9.04 0.97
CA CYS A 65 -13.16 8.49 -0.07
C CYS A 65 -13.29 6.97 0.02
N LEU A 66 -12.18 6.25 0.23
CA LEU A 66 -12.20 4.80 0.38
C LEU A 66 -12.88 4.35 1.68
N SER A 67 -12.64 5.04 2.79
CA SER A 67 -13.27 4.69 4.07
C SER A 67 -14.78 4.87 4.02
N GLU A 68 -15.26 5.98 3.45
CA GLU A 68 -16.70 6.23 3.26
C GLU A 68 -17.32 5.21 2.30
N ALA A 69 -16.65 4.91 1.18
CA ALA A 69 -17.13 3.94 0.20
C ALA A 69 -17.18 2.51 0.77
N VAL A 70 -16.20 2.10 1.58
CA VAL A 70 -16.23 0.77 2.19
C VAL A 70 -17.26 0.70 3.32
N ALA A 71 -17.40 1.77 4.11
CA ALA A 71 -18.42 1.84 5.16
C ALA A 71 -19.85 1.71 4.59
N SER A 72 -20.10 2.20 3.38
CA SER A 72 -21.40 2.06 2.72
C SER A 72 -21.65 0.65 2.13
N LEU A 73 -20.61 -0.18 2.00
CA LEU A 73 -20.70 -1.54 1.46
C LEU A 73 -20.90 -2.63 2.52
N GLY A 74 -20.92 -2.27 3.81
CA GLY A 74 -21.16 -3.19 4.92
C GLY A 74 -19.87 -3.84 5.47
N ASP A 75 -19.97 -5.11 5.89
CA ASP A 75 -18.88 -5.78 6.57
C ASP A 75 -17.67 -6.05 5.66
N PRO A 76 -16.43 -5.88 6.15
CA PRO A 76 -15.23 -6.14 5.37
C PRO A 76 -15.09 -7.64 5.06
N PRO A 77 -14.74 -8.03 3.82
CA PRO A 77 -14.60 -9.44 3.46
C PRO A 77 -13.47 -10.15 4.23
N ASP A 78 -13.66 -11.46 4.46
CA ASP A 78 -12.78 -12.24 5.36
C ASP A 78 -11.31 -12.25 4.95
N HIS A 79 -11.01 -12.16 3.64
CA HIS A 79 -9.63 -12.18 3.16
C HIS A 79 -8.79 -10.98 3.62
N ILE A 80 -9.43 -9.87 4.02
CA ILE A 80 -8.73 -8.70 4.58
C ILE A 80 -8.29 -8.96 6.02
N ARG A 81 -8.95 -9.87 6.74
CA ARG A 81 -8.62 -10.31 8.11
C ARG A 81 -7.48 -11.34 8.11
N THR A 82 -6.44 -11.11 7.32
CA THR A 82 -5.28 -12.02 7.23
C THR A 82 -4.26 -11.70 8.33
N THR A 83 -3.89 -12.70 9.12
CA THR A 83 -2.75 -12.62 10.04
C THR A 83 -1.45 -12.60 9.22
N ILE A 84 -0.75 -11.46 9.24
CA ILE A 84 0.56 -11.35 8.60
C ILE A 84 1.60 -11.97 9.54
N HIS A 85 2.19 -13.08 9.12
CA HIS A 85 3.41 -13.59 9.74
C HIS A 85 4.61 -12.92 9.08
N PRO A 86 5.38 -12.07 9.79
CA PRO A 86 6.58 -11.49 9.23
C PRO A 86 7.58 -12.59 8.91
N THR A 87 7.88 -12.80 7.63
CA THR A 87 9.00 -13.63 7.21
C THR A 87 10.28 -12.84 7.50
N GLY A 88 11.05 -13.33 8.47
CA GLY A 88 12.17 -12.60 9.08
C GLY A 88 13.32 -12.24 8.14
N ARG A 89 13.86 -11.05 8.45
CA ARG A 89 15.18 -10.42 8.24
C ARG A 89 15.94 -10.59 6.92
#